data_AF-A0A661VN85-F1
#
_entry.id   AF-A0A661VN85-F1
#
_cell.length_a   1.000
_cell.length_b   1.000
_cell.length_c   1.000
_cell.angle_alpha   90.00
_cell.angle_beta   90.00
_cell.angle_gamma   90.00
#
_symmetry.space_group_name_H-M   'P 1'
#
loop_
_entity.id
_entity.type
_entity.pdbx_description
1 polymer ?
#
loop_
_entity_poly.entity_id
_entity_poly.type
_entity_poly.pdbx_seq_one_letter_code
_entity_poly.pdbx_strand_id
1 'polypeptide(L)' 'MTMVYVDEARCVGCGLCADACPTGAISVVDGVAKVEQS' A
#
# COMPACT_ATOMS: atom_id res chain seq x y z
N MET A 1 -10.87 -12.92 1.44
CA MET A 1 -9.66 -12.11 1.68
C MET A 1 -9.36 -11.39 0.38
N THR A 2 -9.66 -10.10 0.33
CA THR A 2 -9.63 -9.29 -0.90
C THR A 2 -8.17 -8.98 -1.25
N MET A 3 -7.74 -9.36 -2.45
CA MET A 3 -6.43 -8.99 -2.97
C MET A 3 -6.39 -7.47 -3.15
N VAL A 4 -5.36 -6.83 -2.60
CA VAL A 4 -5.11 -5.39 -2.74
C VAL A 4 -3.97 -5.20 -3.72
N TYR A 5 -4.18 -4.34 -4.71
CA TYR A 5 -3.19 -3.96 -5.70
C TYR A 5 -3.00 -2.44 -5.66
N VAL A 6 -1.75 -1.99 -5.74
CA VAL A 6 -1.40 -0.58 -5.85
C VAL A 6 -0.96 -0.31 -7.29
N ASP A 7 -1.64 0.63 -7.94
CA ASP A 7 -1.18 1.20 -9.21
C ASP A 7 -0.16 2.31 -8.90
N GLU A 8 1.10 2.03 -9.15
CA GLU A 8 2.22 2.93 -8.86
C GLU A 8 2.15 4.23 -9.68
N ALA A 9 1.59 4.19 -10.89
CA ALA A 9 1.46 5.38 -11.75
C ALA A 9 0.37 6.35 -11.24
N ARG A 10 -0.59 5.83 -10.46
CA ARG A 10 -1.67 6.61 -9.85
C ARG A 10 -1.45 6.87 -8.36
N CYS A 11 -0.46 6.21 -7.76
CA CYS A 11 -0.13 6.38 -6.37
C CYS A 11 0.42 7.79 -6.14
N VAL A 12 -0.13 8.49 -5.15
CA VAL A 12 0.33 9.82 -4.74
C VAL A 12 1.11 9.79 -3.43
N GLY A 13 1.40 8.60 -2.90
CA GLY A 13 2.19 8.45 -1.66
C GLY A 13 1.49 8.95 -0.39
N CYS A 14 0.16 9.04 -0.36
CA CYS A 14 -0.56 9.65 0.77
C CYS A 14 -0.53 8.84 2.08
N GLY A 15 -0.16 7.56 2.07
CA GLY A 15 -0.05 6.74 3.28
C GLY A 15 -1.36 6.19 3.84
N LEU A 16 -2.53 6.69 3.42
CA LEU A 16 -3.84 6.28 3.96
C LEU A 16 -4.10 4.77 3.86
N CYS A 17 -3.60 4.12 2.80
CA CYS A 17 -3.73 2.68 2.63
C CYS A 17 -2.88 1.87 3.63
N ALA A 18 -1.72 2.39 4.03
CA ALA A 18 -0.88 1.78 5.07
C ALA A 18 -1.56 1.89 6.44
N ASP A 19 -2.10 3.06 6.78
CA ASP A 19 -2.83 3.28 8.05
C ASP A 19 -4.10 2.44 8.16
N ALA A 20 -4.82 2.27 7.05
CA ALA A 20 -6.03 1.45 7.00
C ALA A 20 -5.73 -0.06 7.02
N CYS A 21 -4.48 -0.48 6.82
CA CYS A 21 -4.13 -1.89 6.69
C CYS A 21 -4.10 -2.56 8.09
N PRO A 22 -5.06 -3.43 8.41
CA PRO A 22 -5.14 -4.03 9.75
C PRO A 22 -3.99 -5.00 10.04
N THR A 23 -3.37 -5.53 9.00
CA THR A 23 -2.25 -6.47 9.09
C THR A 23 -0.89 -5.79 8.94
N GLY A 24 -0.84 -4.50 8.58
CA GLY A 24 0.40 -3.80 8.30
C GLY A 24 1.14 -4.31 7.05
N ALA A 25 0.46 -4.99 6.12
CA ALA A 25 1.06 -5.53 4.89
C ALA A 25 1.40 -4.46 3.84
N ILE A 26 1.02 -3.20 4.07
CA ILE A 26 1.25 -2.08 3.14
C ILE A 26 2.22 -1.09 3.77
N SER A 27 3.24 -0.69 3.03
CA SER A 27 4.22 0.32 3.44
C SER A 27 4.48 1.30 2.30
N VAL A 28 4.61 2.60 2.59
CA VAL A 28 4.97 3.60 1.57
C VAL A 28 6.47 3.79 1.57
N VAL A 29 7.11 3.46 0.46
CA VAL A 29 8.57 3.57 0.25
C VAL A 29 8.80 4.41 -1.00
N ASP A 30 9.70 5.40 -0.92
CA ASP A 30 10.02 6.32 -2.03
C ASP A 30 8.78 7.05 -2.61
N GLY A 31 7.77 7.30 -1.77
CA GLY A 31 6.52 7.98 -2.18
C GLY A 31 5.51 7.07 -2.88
N VAL A 32 5.75 5.75 -2.93
CA VAL A 32 4.83 4.77 -3.55
C VAL A 32 4.50 3.67 -2.55
N ALA A 33 3.24 3.24 -2.50
CA ALA A 33 2.81 2.15 -1.62
C ALA A 33 3.26 0.79 -2.20
N LYS A 34 3.96 0.00 -1.37
CA LYS A 34 4.37 -1.38 -1.63
C LYS A 34 3.58 -2.33 -0.74
N VAL A 35 3.14 -3.44 -1.31
CA VAL A 35 2.33 -4.47 -0.63
C VAL A 35 3.20 -5.72 -0.48
N GLU A 36 3.56 -6.06 0.75
CA GLU A 36 4.24 -7.32 1.08
C GLU A 36 3.23 -8.45 1.06
N GLN A 37 3.32 -9.30 0.02
CA GLN A 37 2.46 -10.46 -0.19
C GLN A 37 3.25 -11.72 0.16
N SER A 38 3.09 -12.26 1.37
CA SER A 38 3.58 -13.60 1.76
C SER A 38 2.44 -14.62 1.72
#